data_AF-V5GR76-F1
#
_entry.id   AF-V5GR76-F1
#
_cell.length_a   1.000
_cell.length_b   1.000
_cell.length_c   1.000
_cell.angle_alpha   90.00
_cell.angle_beta   90.00
_cell.angle_gamma   90.00
#
_symmetry.space_group_name_H-M   'P 1'
#
loop_
_entity.id
_entity.type
_entity.pdbx_description
1 polymer ?
#
loop_
_entity_poly.entity_id
_entity_poly.type
_entity_poly.pdbx_seq_one_letter_code
_entity_poly.pdbx_strand_id
1 'polypeptide(L)'
;MDKLAELGDPDRLVDEEDLIVLKLDKPSVSPHRFPKRCLLDASCQLVTLNKETFVASRAFLGKQRFLSALFAGCEAFTSSNAYSSAARDILKHTKTLAVVHNRDLVMDLVTRFPSVSVLVLWHDLRLQSETNERFSEKSSSLTTLVGSTPGLGVDHLFICPITIASLLASCPWLTEVHSPINEVVIMTDASAFCGFPVPAPMIRSSPELILGCHLERLDESTFVVEDGSAQCVTRAARTYPNLRHLWINTTCTDALASVADFSNLRRLSLMFAASGSLCPFAPHAARLVRKFNLDELSLKNFDDVPLSYVAKHCRNLRSLSLTACIVSEEEAS
;
A
#
# COMPACT_ATOMS: atom_id res chain seq x y z
N MET A 1 2.93 0.19 9.32
CA MET A 1 4.01 1.05 8.80
C MET A 1 5.20 1.14 9.75
N ASP A 2 5.05 0.83 11.05
CA ASP A 2 6.10 0.89 12.09
C ASP A 2 7.42 0.14 11.78
N LYS A 3 7.40 -0.92 10.98
CA LYS A 3 8.62 -1.68 10.63
C LYS A 3 9.59 -0.92 9.73
N LEU A 4 9.15 0.18 9.12
CA LEU A 4 9.94 0.99 8.19
C LEU A 4 10.50 2.25 8.85
N ALA A 5 9.93 2.69 9.98
CA ALA A 5 10.48 3.78 10.79
C ALA A 5 11.93 3.49 11.22
N GLU A 6 12.30 2.20 11.29
CA GLU A 6 13.67 1.75 11.57
C GLU A 6 14.67 1.98 10.41
N LEU A 7 14.19 2.20 9.18
CA LEU A 7 15.03 2.48 8.00
C LEU A 7 15.14 3.98 7.69
N GLY A 8 14.23 4.78 8.23
CA GLY A 8 14.17 6.22 8.06
C GLY A 8 12.73 6.72 8.02
N ASP A 9 12.59 8.03 8.20
CA ASP A 9 11.30 8.72 8.12
C ASP A 9 11.00 9.06 6.65
N PRO A 10 9.96 8.49 6.01
CA PRO A 10 9.61 8.74 4.62
C PRO A 10 9.63 10.22 4.25
N ASP A 11 9.07 11.08 5.11
CA ASP A 11 8.91 12.51 4.84
C ASP A 11 10.26 13.25 4.83
N ARG A 12 11.27 12.72 5.53
CA ARG A 12 12.64 13.25 5.50
C ARG A 12 13.45 12.70 4.34
N LEU A 13 13.10 11.50 3.87
CA LEU A 13 13.79 10.80 2.79
C LEU A 13 13.37 11.30 1.40
N VAL A 14 12.36 12.16 1.30
CA VAL A 14 11.86 12.71 0.03
C VAL A 14 12.92 13.57 -0.67
N ASP A 15 13.75 14.27 0.09
CA ASP A 15 14.79 15.16 -0.47
C ASP A 15 16.14 14.45 -0.66
N GLU A 16 16.24 13.17 -0.28
CA GLU A 16 17.48 12.42 -0.37
C GLU A 16 17.74 11.96 -1.81
N GLU A 17 18.98 12.14 -2.27
CA GLU A 17 19.45 11.66 -3.56
C GLU A 17 20.53 10.60 -3.37
N ASP A 18 20.39 9.47 -4.06
CA ASP A 18 21.33 8.36 -4.05
C ASP A 18 21.65 7.78 -2.66
N LEU A 19 20.65 7.71 -1.78
CA LEU A 19 20.78 7.16 -0.44
C LEU A 19 20.35 5.69 -0.38
N ILE A 20 21.22 4.84 0.16
CA ILE A 20 20.96 3.41 0.38
C ILE A 20 21.18 3.09 1.85
N VAL A 21 20.17 2.52 2.51
CA VAL A 21 20.22 2.06 3.89
C VAL A 21 19.96 0.56 3.94
N LEU A 22 20.87 -0.21 4.53
CA LEU A 22 20.77 -1.65 4.67
C LEU A 22 20.75 -2.03 6.16
N LYS A 23 19.74 -2.79 6.58
CA LYS A 23 19.63 -3.30 7.95
C LYS A 23 20.11 -4.74 8.03
N LEU A 24 21.18 -4.98 8.77
CA LEU A 24 21.70 -6.31 9.04
C LEU A 24 20.71 -7.12 9.89
N ASP A 25 20.68 -8.43 9.67
CA ASP A 25 19.91 -9.37 10.50
C ASP A 25 20.38 -9.37 11.97
N LYS A 26 21.68 -9.12 12.19
CA LYS A 26 22.30 -8.99 13.51
C LYS A 26 23.34 -7.86 13.50
N PRO A 27 23.56 -7.17 14.63
CA PRO A 27 24.63 -6.19 14.76
C PRO A 27 25.99 -6.76 14.34
N SER A 28 26.80 -5.93 13.67
CA SER A 28 28.14 -6.34 13.27
C SER A 28 29.07 -6.42 14.48
N VAL A 29 29.72 -7.57 14.65
CA VAL A 29 30.78 -7.78 15.65
C VAL A 29 32.14 -7.23 15.21
N SER A 30 32.24 -6.66 14.01
CA SER A 30 33.50 -6.16 13.45
C SER A 30 33.26 -4.94 12.56
N PRO A 31 32.80 -3.80 13.14
CA PRO A 31 32.43 -2.61 12.37
C PRO A 31 33.61 -2.06 11.56
N HIS A 32 34.84 -2.18 12.06
CA HIS A 32 36.06 -1.73 11.36
C HIS A 32 36.36 -2.49 10.06
N ARG A 33 35.70 -3.63 9.80
CA ARG A 33 35.86 -4.38 8.54
C ARG A 33 34.99 -3.87 7.41
N PHE A 34 34.03 -2.98 7.70
CA PHE A 34 33.22 -2.39 6.65
C PHE A 34 34.07 -1.50 5.75
N PRO A 35 33.79 -1.48 4.44
CA PRO A 35 34.46 -0.56 3.52
C PRO A 35 34.36 0.89 4.00
N LYS A 36 35.43 1.68 3.81
CA LYS A 36 35.56 3.04 4.40
C LYS A 36 34.40 4.01 4.10
N ARG A 37 33.68 3.79 2.99
CA ARG A 37 32.54 4.63 2.58
C ARG A 37 31.18 4.11 3.06
N CYS A 38 31.14 2.97 3.75
CA CYS A 38 29.95 2.49 4.42
C CYS A 38 29.90 3.09 5.83
N LEU A 39 28.86 3.88 6.11
CA LEU A 39 28.64 4.45 7.43
C LEU A 39 27.80 3.47 8.25
N LEU A 40 28.29 3.09 9.43
CA LEU A 40 27.50 2.30 10.38
C LEU A 40 26.90 3.22 11.41
N ASP A 41 25.67 2.93 11.78
CA ASP A 41 25.04 3.59 12.92
C ASP A 41 25.65 3.14 14.25
N ALA A 42 25.23 3.79 15.34
CA ALA A 42 25.71 3.47 16.69
C ALA A 42 25.40 2.02 17.11
N SER A 43 24.31 1.42 16.61
CA SER A 43 23.96 0.02 16.88
C SER A 43 24.78 -0.99 16.07
N CYS A 44 25.59 -0.51 15.12
CA CYS A 44 26.34 -1.33 14.16
C CYS A 44 25.44 -2.29 13.36
N GLN A 45 24.16 -1.93 13.15
CA GLN A 45 23.18 -2.76 12.46
C GLN A 45 22.66 -2.11 11.18
N LEU A 46 22.67 -0.78 11.10
CA LEU A 46 22.31 -0.03 9.91
C LEU A 46 23.58 0.38 9.18
N VAL A 47 23.57 0.18 7.87
CA VAL A 47 24.66 0.55 6.97
C VAL A 47 24.12 1.54 5.95
N THR A 48 24.63 2.76 5.98
CA THR A 48 24.27 3.84 5.06
C THR A 48 25.39 4.05 4.06
N LEU A 49 25.02 4.14 2.78
CA LEU A 49 25.95 4.31 1.67
C LEU A 49 25.24 4.84 0.43
N ASN A 50 26.01 5.20 -0.59
CA ASN A 50 25.50 5.60 -1.90
C ASN A 50 25.64 4.49 -2.95
N LYS A 51 25.09 4.67 -4.16
CA LYS A 51 25.13 3.65 -5.22
C LYS A 51 26.53 3.28 -5.64
N GLU A 52 27.43 4.26 -5.78
CA GLU A 52 28.83 3.99 -6.16
C GLU A 52 29.48 3.03 -5.14
N THR A 53 29.33 3.33 -3.85
CA THR A 53 29.87 2.51 -2.77
C THR A 53 29.18 1.15 -2.70
N PHE A 54 27.87 1.09 -2.97
CA PHE A 54 27.09 -0.16 -2.95
C PHE A 54 27.58 -1.13 -4.01
N VAL A 55 27.82 -0.63 -5.22
CA VAL A 55 28.39 -1.42 -6.32
C VAL A 55 29.83 -1.82 -6.02
N ALA A 56 30.68 -0.88 -5.59
CA ALA A 56 32.09 -1.14 -5.28
C ALA A 56 32.24 -2.15 -4.13
N SER A 57 31.31 -2.16 -3.18
CA SER A 57 31.34 -3.02 -1.99
C SER A 57 30.60 -4.34 -2.17
N ARG A 58 30.10 -4.66 -3.37
CA ARG A 58 29.33 -5.88 -3.67
C ARG A 58 29.93 -7.15 -3.09
N ALA A 59 31.23 -7.36 -3.26
CA ALA A 59 31.90 -8.58 -2.81
C ALA A 59 31.91 -8.74 -1.28
N PHE A 60 31.89 -7.62 -0.53
CA PHE A 60 31.82 -7.63 0.92
C PHE A 60 30.36 -7.70 1.39
N LEU A 61 29.51 -6.80 0.90
CA LEU A 61 28.10 -6.69 1.31
C LEU A 61 27.32 -7.95 0.92
N GLY A 62 27.59 -8.56 -0.23
CA GLY A 62 26.93 -9.81 -0.65
C GLY A 62 27.23 -11.03 0.22
N LYS A 63 28.21 -10.94 1.14
CA LYS A 63 28.47 -11.98 2.16
C LYS A 63 27.68 -11.76 3.45
N GLN A 64 27.06 -10.58 3.61
CA GLN A 64 26.25 -10.24 4.75
C GLN A 64 24.79 -10.66 4.52
N ARG A 65 24.03 -10.75 5.60
CA ARG A 65 22.58 -10.99 5.55
C ARG A 65 21.84 -9.75 6.01
N PHE A 66 21.05 -9.18 5.12
CA PHE A 66 20.21 -8.03 5.40
C PHE A 66 18.75 -8.46 5.58
N LEU A 67 18.12 -7.94 6.62
CA LEU A 67 16.69 -8.14 6.88
C LEU A 67 15.86 -7.22 5.99
N SER A 68 16.29 -5.95 5.91
CA SER A 68 15.57 -4.89 5.22
C SER A 68 16.53 -3.98 4.46
N ALA A 69 16.05 -3.35 3.39
CA ALA A 69 16.79 -2.37 2.62
C ALA A 69 15.89 -1.22 2.19
N LEU A 70 16.45 -0.02 2.13
CA LEU A 70 15.81 1.21 1.67
C LEU A 70 16.69 1.88 0.62
N PHE A 71 16.06 2.34 -0.46
CA PHE A 71 16.68 3.09 -1.54
C PHE A 71 15.89 4.39 -1.72
N ALA A 72 16.52 5.54 -1.52
CA ALA A 72 15.87 6.85 -1.69
C ALA A 72 16.60 7.68 -2.75
N GLY A 73 15.82 8.17 -3.71
CA GLY A 73 16.34 8.99 -4.83
C GLY A 73 17.32 8.25 -5.75
N CYS A 74 17.41 6.92 -5.66
CA CYS A 74 18.28 6.13 -6.52
C CYS A 74 17.74 6.02 -7.95
N GLU A 75 18.64 5.79 -8.89
CA GLU A 75 18.24 5.33 -10.22
C GLU A 75 17.58 3.96 -10.18
N ALA A 76 16.86 3.62 -11.26
CA ALA A 76 16.29 2.29 -11.46
C ALA A 76 17.37 1.19 -11.34
N PHE A 77 17.04 0.04 -10.75
CA PHE A 77 17.97 -1.10 -10.63
C PHE A 77 18.50 -1.59 -11.98
N THR A 78 17.74 -1.36 -13.05
CA THR A 78 18.10 -1.70 -14.42
C THR A 78 19.04 -0.69 -15.09
N SER A 79 19.36 0.45 -14.46
CA SER A 79 20.13 1.53 -15.09
C SER A 79 21.55 1.12 -15.49
N SER A 80 22.13 0.11 -14.83
CA SER A 80 23.40 -0.48 -15.23
C SER A 80 23.51 -1.94 -14.80
N ASN A 81 24.27 -2.73 -15.55
CA ASN A 81 24.52 -4.14 -15.22
C ASN A 81 25.23 -4.30 -13.87
N ALA A 82 26.15 -3.39 -13.52
CA ALA A 82 26.88 -3.43 -12.27
C ALA A 82 25.95 -3.21 -11.06
N TYR A 83 25.08 -2.20 -11.14
CA TYR A 83 24.11 -1.91 -10.09
C TYR A 83 23.06 -3.01 -9.95
N SER A 84 22.48 -3.45 -11.07
CA SER A 84 21.56 -4.59 -11.16
C SER A 84 22.14 -5.86 -10.50
N SER A 85 23.41 -6.18 -10.79
CA SER A 85 24.07 -7.36 -10.22
C SER A 85 24.40 -7.20 -8.74
N ALA A 86 24.82 -6.01 -8.30
CA ALA A 86 25.06 -5.73 -6.90
C ALA A 86 23.77 -5.86 -6.08
N ALA A 87 22.68 -5.27 -6.57
CA ALA A 87 21.38 -5.32 -5.90
C ALA A 87 20.89 -6.76 -5.74
N ARG A 88 20.97 -7.57 -6.80
CA ARG A 88 20.55 -8.99 -6.74
C ARG A 88 21.36 -9.79 -5.73
N ASP A 89 22.66 -9.58 -5.66
CA ASP A 89 23.54 -10.36 -4.78
C ASP A 89 23.43 -9.92 -3.32
N ILE A 90 23.39 -8.60 -3.07
CA ILE A 90 23.30 -8.03 -1.72
C ILE A 90 21.92 -8.26 -1.12
N LEU A 91 20.85 -8.09 -1.90
CA LEU A 91 19.46 -8.19 -1.44
C LEU A 91 18.88 -9.60 -1.53
N LYS A 92 19.70 -10.61 -1.83
CA LYS A 92 19.28 -11.99 -2.08
C LYS A 92 18.36 -12.56 -0.99
N HIS A 93 18.58 -12.18 0.26
CA HIS A 93 17.84 -12.67 1.43
C HIS A 93 16.98 -11.62 2.12
N THR A 94 16.90 -10.41 1.55
CA THR A 94 16.13 -9.30 2.10
C THR A 94 14.64 -9.62 2.07
N LYS A 95 13.96 -9.33 3.19
CA LYS A 95 12.52 -9.54 3.37
C LYS A 95 11.69 -8.29 3.15
N THR A 96 12.24 -7.14 3.50
CA THR A 96 11.58 -5.84 3.31
C THR A 96 12.41 -4.97 2.39
N LEU A 97 11.82 -4.54 1.28
CA LEU A 97 12.44 -3.58 0.36
C LEU A 97 11.57 -2.32 0.32
N ALA A 98 12.15 -1.20 0.68
CA ALA A 98 11.56 0.12 0.54
C ALA A 98 12.27 0.91 -0.56
N VAL A 99 11.49 1.58 -1.41
CA VAL A 99 11.99 2.46 -2.46
C VAL A 99 11.24 3.78 -2.37
N VAL A 100 11.97 4.87 -2.18
CA VAL A 100 11.46 6.25 -2.22
C VAL A 100 11.79 6.83 -3.59
N HIS A 101 10.78 7.40 -4.26
CA HIS A 101 10.87 7.85 -5.66
C HIS A 101 11.21 6.70 -6.61
N ASN A 102 10.41 5.63 -6.53
CA ASN A 102 10.57 4.44 -7.36
C ASN A 102 10.64 4.79 -8.86
N ARG A 103 11.60 4.18 -9.56
CA ARG A 103 11.80 4.34 -11.01
C ARG A 103 11.68 3.02 -11.78
N ASP A 104 11.53 1.90 -11.06
CA ASP A 104 11.37 0.56 -11.63
C ASP A 104 9.88 0.20 -11.74
N LEU A 105 9.56 -0.72 -12.65
CA LEU A 105 8.22 -1.31 -12.71
C LEU A 105 8.03 -2.28 -11.54
N VAL A 106 6.84 -2.33 -10.94
CA VAL A 106 6.59 -3.21 -9.77
C VAL A 106 6.86 -4.67 -10.10
N MET A 107 6.44 -5.14 -11.29
CA MET A 107 6.69 -6.51 -11.72
C MET A 107 8.19 -6.82 -11.90
N ASP A 108 9.00 -5.84 -12.32
CA ASP A 108 10.46 -6.00 -12.41
C ASP A 108 11.08 -6.13 -11.02
N LEU A 109 10.58 -5.40 -10.02
CA LEU A 109 11.02 -5.52 -8.63
C LEU A 109 10.66 -6.90 -8.06
N VAL A 110 9.42 -7.35 -8.27
CA VAL A 110 8.91 -8.64 -7.80
C VAL A 110 9.69 -9.81 -8.39
N THR A 111 9.95 -9.78 -9.70
CA THR A 111 10.70 -10.85 -10.38
C THR A 111 12.18 -10.86 -10.00
N ARG A 112 12.77 -9.67 -9.77
CA ARG A 112 14.18 -9.51 -9.41
C ARG A 112 14.48 -9.92 -7.98
N PHE A 113 13.56 -9.67 -7.05
CA PHE A 113 13.76 -9.89 -5.62
C PHE A 113 12.74 -10.89 -5.04
N PRO A 114 12.82 -12.18 -5.41
CA PRO A 114 11.80 -13.18 -5.04
C PRO A 114 11.72 -13.48 -3.53
N SER A 115 12.75 -13.11 -2.76
CA SER A 115 12.80 -13.27 -1.31
C SER A 115 12.00 -12.21 -0.54
N VAL A 116 11.71 -11.07 -1.18
CA VAL A 116 11.01 -9.94 -0.59
C VAL A 116 9.57 -10.34 -0.33
N SER A 117 9.14 -10.18 0.91
CA SER A 117 7.76 -10.38 1.35
C SER A 117 6.99 -9.06 1.51
N VAL A 118 7.71 -7.98 1.79
CA VAL A 118 7.13 -6.63 1.96
C VAL A 118 7.82 -5.67 1.01
N LEU A 119 7.09 -5.18 0.02
CA LEU A 119 7.55 -4.15 -0.91
C LEU A 119 6.85 -2.83 -0.60
N VAL A 120 7.63 -1.78 -0.41
CA VAL A 120 7.14 -0.45 -0.05
C VAL A 120 7.62 0.56 -1.06
N LEU A 121 6.67 1.27 -1.67
CA LEU A 121 6.94 2.25 -2.73
C LEU A 121 6.43 3.61 -2.28
N TRP A 122 7.30 4.41 -1.69
CA TRP A 122 6.95 5.74 -1.19
C TRP A 122 7.22 6.81 -2.26
N HIS A 123 6.32 7.78 -2.35
CA HIS A 123 6.38 8.82 -3.38
C HIS A 123 6.50 8.20 -4.78
N ASP A 124 5.77 7.11 -5.02
CA ASP A 124 5.83 6.42 -6.31
C ASP A 124 5.00 7.19 -7.35
N LEU A 125 5.70 7.95 -8.18
CA LEU A 125 5.15 8.67 -9.33
C LEU A 125 5.38 7.89 -10.63
N ARG A 126 5.92 6.66 -10.56
CA ARG A 126 6.15 5.84 -11.76
C ARG A 126 4.82 5.34 -12.29
N LEU A 127 4.52 5.69 -13.54
CA LEU A 127 3.40 5.09 -14.26
C LEU A 127 3.65 3.59 -14.48
N GLN A 128 2.85 2.76 -13.84
CA GLN A 128 2.88 1.30 -13.99
C GLN A 128 2.04 0.92 -15.23
N SER A 129 2.68 0.91 -16.40
CA SER A 129 2.01 0.62 -17.70
C SER A 129 2.30 -0.79 -18.21
N GLU A 130 1.36 -1.32 -19.01
CA GLU A 130 1.23 -2.70 -19.50
C GLU A 130 2.34 -3.25 -20.42
N THR A 131 3.40 -2.49 -20.69
CA THR A 131 4.10 -2.63 -21.98
C THR A 131 4.81 -3.96 -22.23
N ASN A 132 5.01 -4.84 -21.25
CA ASN A 132 5.52 -6.21 -21.46
C ASN A 132 5.26 -7.13 -20.25
N GLU A 133 4.02 -7.26 -19.79
CA GLU A 133 3.74 -8.13 -18.63
C GLU A 133 3.91 -9.62 -18.97
N ARG A 134 5.07 -10.14 -18.59
CA ARG A 134 5.36 -11.56 -18.60
C ARG A 134 4.87 -12.14 -17.28
N PHE A 135 3.96 -13.10 -17.34
CA PHE A 135 3.69 -13.97 -16.21
C PHE A 135 5.02 -14.53 -15.69
N SER A 136 5.30 -14.32 -14.41
CA SER A 136 6.48 -14.91 -13.79
C SER A 136 6.15 -16.35 -13.44
N GLU A 137 6.81 -17.31 -14.09
CA GLU A 137 6.78 -18.72 -13.66
C GLU A 137 7.40 -18.91 -12.26
N LYS A 138 8.19 -17.94 -11.78
CA LYS A 138 8.81 -17.97 -10.46
C LYS A 138 7.86 -17.38 -9.43
N SER A 139 7.52 -18.18 -8.42
CA SER A 139 6.71 -17.76 -7.28
C SER A 139 7.47 -16.73 -6.43
N SER A 140 6.90 -15.54 -6.31
CA SER A 140 7.38 -14.51 -5.37
C SER A 140 6.94 -14.83 -3.94
N SER A 141 7.73 -14.39 -2.94
CA SER A 141 7.35 -14.45 -1.52
C SER A 141 6.51 -13.24 -1.08
N LEU A 142 6.13 -12.36 -2.02
CA LEU A 142 5.43 -11.12 -1.71
C LEU A 142 4.08 -11.38 -1.03
N THR A 143 3.91 -10.77 0.14
CA THR A 143 2.66 -10.79 0.92
C THR A 143 2.03 -9.41 1.02
N THR A 144 2.85 -8.36 0.94
CA THR A 144 2.44 -6.97 1.15
C THR A 144 3.09 -6.05 0.13
N LEU A 145 2.27 -5.31 -0.61
CA LEU A 145 2.66 -4.21 -1.49
C LEU A 145 1.96 -2.94 -1.00
N VAL A 146 2.73 -2.02 -0.42
CA VAL A 146 2.20 -0.76 0.10
C VAL A 146 2.95 0.41 -0.47
N GLY A 147 2.33 1.57 -0.45
CA GLY A 147 2.97 2.77 -0.94
C GLY A 147 2.02 3.95 -0.97
N SER A 148 2.54 5.08 -1.42
CA SER A 148 1.81 6.34 -1.47
C SER A 148 2.32 7.19 -2.62
N THR A 149 1.46 8.08 -3.10
CA THR A 149 1.77 9.04 -4.15
C THR A 149 1.34 10.46 -3.70
N PRO A 150 1.92 10.99 -2.60
CA PRO A 150 1.52 12.28 -2.04
C PRO A 150 1.79 13.45 -2.98
N GLY A 151 2.74 13.32 -3.93
CA GLY A 151 2.94 14.32 -4.99
C GLY A 151 1.73 14.51 -5.93
N LEU A 152 0.79 13.55 -5.94
CA LEU A 152 -0.51 13.66 -6.59
C LEU A 152 -1.65 13.93 -5.59
N GLY A 153 -1.38 13.95 -4.28
CA GLY A 153 -2.39 14.07 -3.25
C GLY A 153 -3.11 12.76 -2.95
N VAL A 154 -2.40 11.62 -2.97
CA VAL A 154 -2.97 10.28 -2.76
C VAL A 154 -2.13 9.44 -1.80
N ASP A 155 -2.80 8.75 -0.89
CA ASP A 155 -2.18 7.90 0.15
C ASP A 155 -2.03 6.42 -0.25
N HIS A 156 -2.14 6.13 -1.54
CA HIS A 156 -2.03 4.79 -2.11
C HIS A 156 -1.34 4.83 -3.48
N LEU A 157 -1.00 3.66 -4.02
CA LEU A 157 -0.31 3.50 -5.29
C LEU A 157 -1.27 3.60 -6.48
N PHE A 158 -0.78 4.17 -7.58
CA PHE A 158 -1.42 4.10 -8.89
C PHE A 158 -0.83 2.97 -9.72
N ILE A 159 -1.46 1.80 -9.67
CA ILE A 159 -1.05 0.62 -10.43
C ILE A 159 -2.17 0.30 -11.43
N CYS A 160 -1.83 0.05 -12.70
CA CYS A 160 -2.87 -0.30 -13.65
C CYS A 160 -3.51 -1.67 -13.29
N PRO A 161 -4.79 -1.86 -13.62
CA PRO A 161 -5.52 -3.09 -13.27
C PRO A 161 -4.87 -4.37 -13.80
N ILE A 162 -4.26 -4.31 -14.99
CA ILE A 162 -3.55 -5.46 -15.57
C ILE A 162 -2.34 -5.84 -14.71
N THR A 163 -1.53 -4.86 -14.29
CA THR A 163 -0.40 -5.10 -13.38
C THR A 163 -0.85 -5.69 -12.05
N ILE A 164 -1.95 -5.21 -11.48
CA ILE A 164 -2.50 -5.77 -10.24
C ILE A 164 -2.93 -7.23 -10.45
N ALA A 165 -3.62 -7.53 -11.56
CA ALA A 165 -4.01 -8.90 -11.90
C ALA A 165 -2.78 -9.82 -12.06
N SER A 166 -1.73 -9.35 -12.74
CA SER A 166 -0.46 -10.06 -12.89
C SER A 166 0.26 -10.28 -11.56
N LEU A 167 0.22 -9.30 -10.66
CA LEU A 167 0.76 -9.42 -9.29
C LEU A 167 0.02 -10.50 -8.51
N LEU A 168 -1.32 -10.47 -8.52
CA LEU A 168 -2.16 -11.46 -7.85
C LEU A 168 -1.95 -12.87 -8.42
N ALA A 169 -1.71 -12.99 -9.73
CA ALA A 169 -1.39 -14.26 -10.36
C ALA A 169 0.02 -14.78 -10.02
N SER A 170 1.00 -13.88 -9.93
CA SER A 170 2.42 -14.24 -9.71
C SER A 170 2.79 -14.38 -8.23
N CYS A 171 1.98 -13.84 -7.32
CA CYS A 171 2.23 -13.77 -5.88
C CYS A 171 1.07 -14.43 -5.11
N PRO A 172 1.07 -15.77 -4.94
CA PRO A 172 -0.07 -16.49 -4.35
C PRO A 172 -0.30 -16.17 -2.86
N TRP A 173 0.67 -15.55 -2.20
CA TRP A 173 0.60 -15.14 -0.80
C TRP A 173 0.32 -13.65 -0.63
N LEU A 174 0.08 -12.90 -1.72
CA LEU A 174 -0.21 -11.48 -1.67
C LEU A 174 -1.56 -11.25 -1.00
N THR A 175 -1.52 -10.61 0.16
CA THR A 175 -2.68 -10.32 1.00
C THR A 175 -2.97 -8.83 1.11
N GLU A 176 -2.00 -7.96 0.87
CA GLU A 176 -2.16 -6.53 1.08
C GLU A 176 -1.63 -5.78 -0.14
N VAL A 177 -2.49 -4.98 -0.76
CA VAL A 177 -2.17 -4.13 -1.91
C VAL A 177 -2.80 -2.76 -1.65
N HIS A 178 -1.98 -1.74 -1.36
CA HIS A 178 -2.46 -0.36 -1.26
C HIS A 178 -2.60 0.27 -2.65
N SER A 179 -3.58 -0.18 -3.42
CA SER A 179 -3.99 0.40 -4.70
C SER A 179 -5.50 0.21 -4.85
N PRO A 180 -6.23 1.11 -5.54
CA PRO A 180 -7.60 0.89 -5.94
C PRO A 180 -7.67 -0.36 -6.81
N ILE A 181 -8.67 -1.22 -6.56
CA ILE A 181 -8.81 -2.49 -7.30
C ILE A 181 -10.17 -2.67 -7.96
N ASN A 182 -10.91 -1.58 -8.22
CA ASN A 182 -12.30 -1.66 -8.69
C ASN A 182 -12.41 -2.46 -9.98
N GLU A 183 -11.56 -2.13 -10.96
CA GLU A 183 -11.51 -2.82 -12.24
C GLU A 183 -11.16 -4.30 -12.07
N VAL A 184 -10.18 -4.64 -11.21
CA VAL A 184 -9.82 -6.03 -10.94
C VAL A 184 -10.98 -6.82 -10.35
N VAL A 185 -11.73 -6.22 -9.40
CA VAL A 185 -12.94 -6.82 -8.83
C VAL A 185 -13.98 -7.06 -9.92
N ILE A 186 -14.18 -6.10 -10.82
CA ILE A 186 -15.13 -6.22 -11.94
C ILE A 186 -14.67 -7.31 -12.93
N MET A 187 -13.36 -7.38 -13.22
CA MET A 187 -12.71 -8.31 -14.16
C MET A 187 -12.71 -9.78 -13.72
N THR A 188 -13.08 -10.10 -12.47
CA THR A 188 -13.17 -11.49 -11.99
C THR A 188 -14.24 -12.36 -12.68
N ASP A 189 -15.08 -11.79 -13.55
CA ASP A 189 -15.91 -12.57 -14.48
C ASP A 189 -15.04 -13.19 -15.58
N ALA A 190 -14.97 -14.53 -15.61
CA ALA A 190 -14.16 -15.33 -16.53
C ALA A 190 -14.44 -15.07 -18.04
N SER A 191 -15.49 -14.32 -18.38
CA SER A 191 -15.83 -13.94 -19.76
C SER A 191 -15.15 -12.65 -20.26
N ALA A 192 -14.59 -11.82 -19.38
CA ALA A 192 -13.91 -10.57 -19.77
C ALA A 192 -12.48 -10.81 -20.27
N PHE A 193 -11.90 -11.98 -19.94
CA PHE A 193 -10.55 -12.39 -20.31
C PHE A 193 -10.53 -13.16 -21.65
N CYS A 194 -11.04 -12.54 -22.71
CA CYS A 194 -10.78 -13.02 -24.08
C CYS A 194 -9.30 -12.81 -24.43
N GLY A 195 -8.42 -13.73 -24.03
CA GLY A 195 -7.05 -13.82 -24.56
C GLY A 195 -5.90 -13.83 -23.54
N PHE A 196 -6.16 -13.69 -22.25
CA PHE A 196 -5.12 -13.80 -21.22
C PHE A 196 -5.49 -14.91 -20.22
N PRO A 197 -4.61 -15.88 -19.97
CA PRO A 197 -4.84 -16.94 -19.00
C PRO A 197 -4.51 -16.40 -17.60
N VAL A 198 -5.30 -15.44 -17.09
CA VAL A 198 -5.24 -15.11 -15.67
C VAL A 198 -6.20 -16.08 -14.98
N PRO A 199 -5.72 -17.15 -14.32
CA PRO A 199 -6.60 -17.95 -13.48
C PRO A 199 -7.27 -17.00 -12.50
N ALA A 200 -8.60 -17.09 -12.38
CA ALA A 200 -9.40 -16.25 -11.50
C ALA A 200 -8.61 -16.06 -10.20
N PRO A 201 -8.20 -14.82 -9.86
CA PRO A 201 -7.27 -14.61 -8.78
C PRO A 201 -7.87 -15.33 -7.58
N MET A 202 -7.11 -16.25 -6.98
CA MET A 202 -7.52 -16.96 -5.77
C MET A 202 -7.48 -15.95 -4.62
N ILE A 203 -8.43 -15.02 -4.67
CA ILE A 203 -8.74 -14.01 -3.69
C ILE A 203 -9.33 -14.75 -2.49
N ARG A 204 -8.49 -15.46 -1.75
CA ARG A 204 -8.92 -16.20 -0.57
C ARG A 204 -8.47 -15.54 0.72
N SER A 205 -7.59 -14.53 0.65
CA SER A 205 -6.87 -14.06 1.83
C SER A 205 -6.56 -12.57 1.93
N SER A 206 -7.10 -11.68 1.09
CA SER A 206 -6.86 -10.23 1.28
C SER A 206 -7.61 -9.73 2.55
N PRO A 207 -6.94 -9.40 3.67
CA PRO A 207 -7.61 -8.72 4.78
C PRO A 207 -8.02 -7.29 4.41
N GLU A 208 -7.45 -6.70 3.36
CA GLU A 208 -7.61 -5.29 3.02
C GLU A 208 -8.00 -5.06 1.56
N LEU A 209 -8.79 -4.01 1.31
CA LEU A 209 -9.32 -3.64 0.01
C LEU A 209 -9.48 -2.12 -0.06
N ILE A 210 -9.01 -1.51 -1.15
CA ILE A 210 -9.28 -0.12 -1.49
C ILE A 210 -10.20 -0.10 -2.71
N LEU A 211 -11.37 0.53 -2.55
CA LEU A 211 -12.33 0.75 -3.62
C LEU A 211 -12.50 2.24 -3.87
N GLY A 212 -12.23 2.65 -5.11
CA GLY A 212 -12.23 4.02 -5.55
C GLY A 212 -10.96 4.76 -5.17
N CYS A 213 -10.73 5.87 -5.86
CA CYS A 213 -9.56 6.71 -5.77
C CYS A 213 -9.99 8.17 -5.66
N HIS A 214 -9.29 8.91 -4.83
CA HIS A 214 -9.46 10.35 -4.71
C HIS A 214 -8.11 11.05 -4.88
N LEU A 215 -8.15 12.31 -5.29
CA LEU A 215 -7.02 13.22 -5.32
C LEU A 215 -7.31 14.39 -4.40
N GLU A 216 -6.40 14.66 -3.47
CA GLU A 216 -6.41 15.87 -2.64
C GLU A 216 -5.59 16.96 -3.31
N ARG A 217 -6.20 18.13 -3.50
CA ARG A 217 -5.54 19.30 -4.07
C ARG A 217 -4.85 20.11 -2.97
N LEU A 218 -4.00 21.06 -3.39
CA LEU A 218 -3.30 21.97 -2.48
C LEU A 218 -4.23 22.87 -1.64
N ASP A 219 -5.47 23.08 -2.11
CA ASP A 219 -6.51 23.80 -1.38
C ASP A 219 -7.35 22.87 -0.48
N GLU A 220 -6.85 21.65 -0.22
CA GLU A 220 -7.49 20.57 0.55
C GLU A 220 -8.80 20.05 -0.07
N SER A 221 -9.22 20.60 -1.20
CA SER A 221 -10.39 20.10 -1.92
C SER A 221 -10.09 18.72 -2.47
N THR A 222 -11.03 17.80 -2.27
CA THR A 222 -10.88 16.43 -2.74
C THR A 222 -11.83 16.14 -3.89
N PHE A 223 -11.35 15.45 -4.93
CA PHE A 223 -12.19 14.97 -6.01
C PHE A 223 -11.94 13.49 -6.28
N VAL A 224 -12.99 12.78 -6.66
CA VAL A 224 -12.93 11.35 -6.97
C VAL A 224 -12.43 11.17 -8.39
N VAL A 225 -11.37 10.37 -8.57
CA VAL A 225 -10.84 9.98 -9.88
C VAL A 225 -11.48 8.67 -10.34
N GLU A 226 -11.70 7.77 -9.39
CA GLU A 226 -12.31 6.47 -9.65
C GLU A 226 -13.36 6.22 -8.57
N ASP A 227 -14.60 5.99 -8.98
CA ASP A 227 -15.71 5.83 -8.03
C ASP A 227 -15.85 4.35 -7.60
N GLY A 228 -15.83 4.10 -6.29
CA GLY A 228 -16.21 2.81 -5.72
C GLY A 228 -17.72 2.58 -5.87
N SER A 229 -18.18 2.14 -7.04
CA SER A 229 -19.61 1.97 -7.34
C SER A 229 -20.31 0.89 -6.49
N ALA A 230 -21.62 1.00 -6.31
CA ALA A 230 -22.41 0.00 -5.56
C ALA A 230 -22.26 -1.42 -6.12
N GLN A 231 -22.21 -1.56 -7.44
CA GLN A 231 -21.97 -2.85 -8.10
C GLN A 231 -20.59 -3.42 -7.73
N CYS A 232 -19.55 -2.58 -7.72
CA CYS A 232 -18.20 -2.97 -7.34
C CYS A 232 -18.15 -3.44 -5.88
N VAL A 233 -18.76 -2.68 -4.97
CA VAL A 233 -18.82 -2.98 -3.52
C VAL A 233 -19.54 -4.32 -3.25
N THR A 234 -20.73 -4.51 -3.83
CA THR A 234 -21.49 -5.76 -3.68
C THR A 234 -20.74 -6.97 -4.27
N ARG A 235 -20.01 -6.77 -5.38
CA ARG A 235 -19.16 -7.82 -5.96
C ARG A 235 -17.98 -8.13 -5.05
N ALA A 236 -17.27 -7.12 -4.55
CA ALA A 236 -16.18 -7.29 -3.61
C ALA A 236 -16.62 -8.05 -2.34
N ALA A 237 -17.80 -7.77 -1.80
CA ALA A 237 -18.33 -8.49 -0.64
C ALA A 237 -18.49 -10.00 -0.89
N ARG A 238 -18.84 -10.40 -2.13
CA ARG A 238 -18.95 -11.83 -2.52
C ARG A 238 -17.58 -12.47 -2.75
N THR A 239 -16.66 -11.72 -3.37
CA THR A 239 -15.33 -12.22 -3.73
C THR A 239 -14.39 -12.29 -2.52
N TYR A 240 -14.56 -11.40 -1.53
CA TYR A 240 -13.70 -11.27 -0.34
C TYR A 240 -14.50 -11.51 0.96
N PRO A 241 -15.01 -12.73 1.23
CA PRO A 241 -15.89 -12.99 2.38
C PRO A 241 -15.20 -12.81 3.74
N ASN A 242 -13.87 -12.88 3.78
CA ASN A 242 -13.05 -12.73 4.99
C ASN A 242 -12.41 -11.33 5.12
N LEU A 243 -12.84 -10.36 4.31
CA LEU A 243 -12.29 -9.01 4.35
C LEU A 243 -12.47 -8.40 5.75
N ARG A 244 -11.40 -7.77 6.26
CA ARG A 244 -11.39 -7.11 7.58
C ARG A 244 -11.27 -5.61 7.47
N HIS A 245 -10.57 -5.10 6.46
CA HIS A 245 -10.31 -3.68 6.27
C HIS A 245 -10.84 -3.27 4.91
N LEU A 246 -11.67 -2.23 4.90
CA LEU A 246 -12.23 -1.68 3.68
C LEU A 246 -12.02 -0.18 3.67
N TRP A 247 -11.42 0.32 2.59
CA TRP A 247 -11.41 1.73 2.25
C TRP A 247 -12.30 1.95 1.05
N ILE A 248 -13.25 2.87 1.15
CA ILE A 248 -14.16 3.22 0.06
C ILE A 248 -14.14 4.73 -0.16
N ASN A 249 -13.81 5.12 -1.39
CA ASN A 249 -13.91 6.48 -1.92
C ASN A 249 -15.04 6.48 -2.94
N THR A 250 -16.10 7.26 -2.70
CA THR A 250 -17.25 7.25 -3.60
C THR A 250 -17.99 8.58 -3.68
N THR A 251 -18.70 8.79 -4.79
CA THR A 251 -19.72 9.85 -4.91
C THR A 251 -21.14 9.31 -4.76
N CYS A 252 -21.29 8.00 -4.60
CA CYS A 252 -22.54 7.27 -4.65
C CYS A 252 -22.97 6.79 -3.26
N THR A 253 -24.12 7.26 -2.80
CA THR A 253 -24.72 6.84 -1.52
C THR A 253 -25.11 5.37 -1.50
N ASP A 254 -25.49 4.80 -2.65
CA ASP A 254 -25.82 3.38 -2.76
C ASP A 254 -24.59 2.50 -2.54
N ALA A 255 -23.40 2.99 -2.93
CA ALA A 255 -22.16 2.28 -2.66
C ALA A 255 -21.86 2.19 -1.16
N LEU A 256 -22.06 3.29 -0.42
CA LEU A 256 -21.97 3.29 1.04
C LEU A 256 -22.99 2.33 1.66
N ALA A 257 -24.21 2.27 1.12
CA ALA A 257 -25.22 1.33 1.58
C ALA A 257 -24.77 -0.13 1.34
N SER A 258 -24.21 -0.44 0.18
CA SER A 258 -23.70 -1.77 -0.18
C SER A 258 -22.52 -2.24 0.68
N VAL A 259 -21.84 -1.37 1.44
CA VAL A 259 -20.83 -1.80 2.43
C VAL A 259 -21.46 -2.74 3.48
N ALA A 260 -22.77 -2.65 3.70
CA ALA A 260 -23.49 -3.59 4.54
C ALA A 260 -23.57 -5.01 3.96
N ASP A 261 -23.05 -5.31 2.77
CA ASP A 261 -22.97 -6.67 2.23
C ASP A 261 -21.79 -7.46 2.82
N PHE A 262 -20.75 -6.78 3.33
CA PHE A 262 -19.62 -7.44 3.99
C PHE A 262 -20.01 -8.01 5.36
N SER A 263 -19.33 -9.08 5.79
CA SER A 263 -19.67 -9.78 7.03
C SER A 263 -18.83 -9.37 8.24
N ASN A 264 -17.52 -9.19 8.09
CA ASN A 264 -16.57 -9.17 9.21
C ASN A 264 -15.59 -7.99 9.18
N LEU A 265 -16.05 -6.79 8.79
CA LEU A 265 -15.21 -5.60 8.82
C LEU A 265 -14.83 -5.22 10.26
N ARG A 266 -13.55 -4.89 10.44
CA ARG A 266 -12.89 -4.41 11.66
C ARG A 266 -12.32 -3.01 11.48
N ARG A 267 -11.90 -2.66 10.27
CA ARG A 267 -11.42 -1.33 9.94
C ARG A 267 -12.20 -0.81 8.75
N LEU A 268 -12.74 0.39 8.88
CA LEU A 268 -13.57 0.98 7.85
C LEU A 268 -13.16 2.42 7.63
N SER A 269 -12.77 2.74 6.40
CA SER A 269 -12.55 4.11 5.94
C SER A 269 -13.62 4.45 4.91
N LEU A 270 -14.48 5.42 5.22
CA LEU A 270 -15.52 5.93 4.33
C LEU A 270 -15.15 7.35 3.91
N MET A 271 -15.05 7.57 2.62
CA MET A 271 -14.95 8.90 2.04
C MET A 271 -16.06 9.11 1.03
N PHE A 272 -16.79 10.22 1.21
CA PHE A 272 -17.77 10.70 0.26
C PHE A 272 -17.26 11.97 -0.42
N ALA A 273 -17.32 12.10 -1.74
CA ALA A 273 -16.87 13.33 -2.41
C ALA A 273 -17.78 13.73 -3.57
N ALA A 274 -19.04 14.02 -3.24
CA ALA A 274 -19.94 14.71 -4.14
C ALA A 274 -19.71 16.24 -4.11
N SER A 275 -19.84 16.89 -5.27
CA SER A 275 -19.58 18.33 -5.42
C SER A 275 -20.34 19.19 -4.41
N GLY A 276 -19.62 19.76 -3.45
CA GLY A 276 -20.13 20.78 -2.52
C GLY A 276 -21.11 20.28 -1.46
N SER A 277 -21.26 18.97 -1.26
CA SER A 277 -22.18 18.40 -0.27
C SER A 277 -21.50 17.34 0.60
N LEU A 278 -21.66 17.47 1.91
CA LEU A 278 -21.29 16.44 2.87
C LEU A 278 -22.31 15.29 2.84
N CYS A 279 -21.86 14.09 3.20
CA CYS A 279 -22.74 12.91 3.31
C CYS A 279 -23.41 12.90 4.69
N PRO A 280 -24.75 12.86 4.79
CA PRO A 280 -25.40 12.73 6.10
C PRO A 280 -25.04 11.39 6.76
N PHE A 281 -24.55 11.45 8.01
CA PHE A 281 -24.10 10.25 8.73
C PHE A 281 -25.21 9.22 8.95
N ALA A 282 -26.40 9.66 9.37
CA ALA A 282 -27.49 8.77 9.79
C ALA A 282 -27.93 7.74 8.73
N PRO A 283 -28.25 8.11 7.48
CA PRO A 283 -28.69 7.15 6.47
C PRO A 283 -27.58 6.21 5.97
N HIS A 284 -26.31 6.61 6.01
CA HIS A 284 -25.23 5.90 5.31
C HIS A 284 -24.20 5.24 6.23
N ALA A 285 -23.79 5.90 7.30
CA ALA A 285 -22.75 5.40 8.21
C ALA A 285 -23.32 4.76 9.48
N ALA A 286 -24.43 5.28 10.05
CA ALA A 286 -24.95 4.79 11.33
C ALA A 286 -25.30 3.29 11.34
N ARG A 287 -25.79 2.77 10.20
CA ARG A 287 -26.06 1.34 10.02
C ARG A 287 -24.78 0.51 10.06
N LEU A 288 -23.70 1.01 9.44
CA LEU A 288 -22.41 0.30 9.34
C LEU A 288 -21.72 0.26 10.70
N VAL A 289 -21.67 1.40 11.39
CA VAL A 289 -21.15 1.54 12.77
C VAL A 289 -21.89 0.61 13.74
N ARG A 290 -23.20 0.44 13.58
CA ARG A 290 -23.98 -0.51 14.39
C ARG A 290 -23.74 -1.97 14.01
N LYS A 291 -23.51 -2.25 12.72
CA LYS A 291 -23.36 -3.61 12.20
C LYS A 291 -22.01 -4.21 12.56
N PHE A 292 -20.94 -3.44 12.40
CA PHE A 292 -19.58 -3.94 12.49
C PHE A 292 -18.95 -3.66 13.86
N ASN A 293 -18.18 -4.61 14.37
CA ASN A 293 -17.40 -4.42 15.59
C ASN A 293 -16.04 -3.80 15.23
N LEU A 294 -16.07 -2.50 14.93
CA LEU A 294 -14.92 -1.77 14.40
C LEU A 294 -13.87 -1.50 15.49
N ASP A 295 -12.62 -1.76 15.12
CA ASP A 295 -11.41 -1.36 15.85
C ASP A 295 -10.90 0.00 15.32
N GLU A 296 -11.17 0.33 14.05
CA GLU A 296 -10.79 1.60 13.43
C GLU A 296 -11.91 2.12 12.53
N LEU A 297 -12.21 3.42 12.64
CA LEU A 297 -13.19 4.12 11.82
C LEU A 297 -12.57 5.43 11.31
N SER A 298 -12.55 5.60 10.00
CA SER A 298 -12.22 6.86 9.35
C SER A 298 -13.41 7.35 8.55
N LEU A 299 -13.80 8.60 8.75
CA LEU A 299 -14.86 9.28 8.00
C LEU A 299 -14.27 10.55 7.38
N LYS A 300 -14.51 10.75 6.08
CA LYS A 300 -14.17 11.98 5.36
C LYS A 300 -15.38 12.54 4.64
N ASN A 301 -15.64 13.84 4.81
CA ASN A 301 -16.78 14.59 4.26
C ASN A 301 -18.17 14.08 4.69
N PHE A 302 -18.35 13.89 6.00
CA PHE A 302 -19.64 13.52 6.59
C PHE A 302 -20.24 14.66 7.43
N ASP A 303 -21.55 14.83 7.35
CA ASP A 303 -22.33 15.78 8.13
C ASP A 303 -23.04 15.09 9.30
N ASP A 304 -23.35 15.87 10.33
CA ASP A 304 -24.11 15.43 11.52
C ASP A 304 -23.58 14.12 12.13
N VAL A 305 -22.27 14.04 12.40
CA VAL A 305 -21.64 12.86 13.01
C VAL A 305 -21.88 12.88 14.53
N PRO A 306 -22.69 11.96 15.11
CA PRO A 306 -22.95 11.92 16.55
C PRO A 306 -21.90 11.04 17.25
N LEU A 307 -20.97 11.66 17.99
CA LEU A 307 -19.89 10.94 18.66
C LEU A 307 -20.41 10.00 19.74
N SER A 308 -21.49 10.37 20.44
CA SER A 308 -22.15 9.49 21.42
C SER A 308 -22.64 8.19 20.78
N TYR A 309 -23.17 8.26 19.56
CA TYR A 309 -23.64 7.09 18.81
C TYR A 309 -22.46 6.21 18.37
N VAL A 310 -21.38 6.82 17.87
CA VAL A 310 -20.15 6.09 17.51
C VAL A 310 -19.58 5.38 18.73
N ALA A 311 -19.43 6.07 19.86
CA ALA A 311 -18.90 5.49 21.11
C ALA A 311 -19.79 4.35 21.66
N LYS A 312 -21.11 4.48 21.55
CA LYS A 312 -22.08 3.46 22.01
C LYS A 312 -21.94 2.15 21.25
N HIS A 313 -21.72 2.21 19.94
CA HIS A 313 -21.75 1.07 19.04
C HIS A 313 -20.37 0.50 18.70
N CYS A 314 -19.33 1.33 18.65
CA CYS A 314 -17.94 0.91 18.41
C CYS A 314 -17.15 0.85 19.73
N ARG A 315 -17.53 -0.06 20.64
CA ARG A 315 -16.90 -0.14 21.98
C ARG A 315 -15.43 -0.54 21.98
N ASN A 316 -14.94 -1.15 20.90
CA ASN A 316 -13.56 -1.58 20.75
C ASN A 316 -12.71 -0.63 19.89
N LEU A 317 -13.26 0.55 19.57
CA LEU A 317 -12.60 1.51 18.70
C LEU A 317 -11.30 2.01 19.34
N ARG A 318 -10.20 1.80 18.63
CA ARG A 318 -8.84 2.24 18.99
C ARG A 318 -8.44 3.49 18.26
N SER A 319 -8.99 3.69 17.05
CA SER A 319 -8.71 4.83 16.21
C SER A 319 -10.01 5.38 15.61
N LEU A 320 -10.20 6.69 15.76
CA LEU A 320 -11.25 7.46 15.11
C LEU A 320 -10.59 8.62 14.36
N SER A 321 -10.79 8.68 13.05
CA SER A 321 -10.36 9.80 12.21
C SER A 321 -11.58 10.47 11.59
N LEU A 322 -11.67 11.79 11.76
CA LEU A 322 -12.73 12.61 11.19
C LEU A 322 -12.06 13.74 10.39
N THR A 323 -12.19 13.70 9.07
CA THR A 323 -11.56 14.66 8.16
C THR A 323 -12.64 15.42 7.41
N ALA A 324 -12.66 16.75 7.50
CA ALA A 324 -13.70 17.56 6.88
C ALA A 324 -15.14 17.08 7.22
N CYS A 325 -15.34 16.67 8.49
CA CYS A 325 -16.65 16.27 9.01
C CYS A 325 -17.24 17.36 9.91
N ILE A 326 -18.57 17.44 9.94
CA ILE A 326 -19.31 18.22 10.93
C ILE A 326 -19.80 17.27 12.02
N VAL A 327 -19.40 17.54 13.27
CA VAL A 327 -19.84 16.79 14.44
C VAL A 327 -21.14 17.38 14.95
N SER A 328 -22.12 16.54 15.26
CA SER A 328 -23.39 16.97 15.82
C SER A 328 -23.20 17.64 17.19
N GLU A 329 -23.93 18.72 17.44
CA GLU A 329 -24.05 19.28 18.79
C GLU A 329 -24.89 18.32 19.65
N GLU A 330 -24.24 17.66 20.60
CA GLU A 330 -24.88 16.73 21.53
C GLU A 330 -24.94 17.36 22.92
N GLU A 331 -26.14 17.45 23.51
CA GLU A 331 -26.28 17.89 24.90
C GLU A 331 -25.60 16.89 25.83
N ALA A 332 -24.70 17.38 26.69
CA ALA A 332 -24.08 16.57 27.73
C ALA A 332 -25.17 16.09 28.69
N SER A 333 -25.47 14.79 28.65
CA SER A 333 -26.45 14.13 29.52
C SER A 333 -25.79 13.42 30.69
#